data_AF-A0A7C6GW07-F1
#
_entry.id   AF-A0A7C6GW07-F1
#
_cell.length_a   1.000
_cell.length_b   1.000
_cell.length_c   1.000
_cell.angle_alpha   90.00
_cell.angle_beta   90.00
_cell.angle_gamma   90.00
#
_symmetry.space_group_name_H-M   'P 1'
#
loop_
_entity.id
_entity.type
_entity.pdbx_description
1 polymer ?
#
loop_
_entity_poly.entity_id
_entity_poly.type
_entity_poly.pdbx_seq_one_letter_code
_entity_poly.pdbx_strand_id
1 'polypeptide(L)' 'GSGLGLAIAKWIIDHHDGHYEVLSRLGVGTRITLSFPAARPPPVKIE' A
#
# COMPACT_ATOMS: atom_id res chain seq x y z
N GLY A 1 -3.54 21.29 -1.24
CA GLY A 1 -4.05 20.35 -0.23
C GLY A 1 -3.15 20.40 1.00
N SER A 2 -3.65 20.01 2.17
CA SER A 2 -2.95 20.13 3.47
C SER A 2 -1.83 19.09 3.71
N GLY A 3 -1.52 18.23 2.73
CA GLY A 3 -0.50 17.18 2.89
C GLY A 3 -0.94 15.93 3.67
N LEU A 4 -2.22 15.82 4.03
CA LEU A 4 -2.73 14.73 4.88
C LEU A 4 -2.85 13.37 4.17
N GLY A 5 -2.91 13.34 2.84
CA GLY A 5 -3.21 12.12 2.09
C GLY A 5 -2.20 10.98 2.34
N LEU A 6 -0.90 11.28 2.25
CA LEU A 6 0.13 10.27 2.48
C LEU A 6 0.25 9.89 3.96
N ALA A 7 -0.01 10.83 4.88
CA ALA A 7 0.00 10.54 6.32
C ALA A 7 -1.11 9.57 6.72
N ILE A 8 -2.33 9.76 6.19
CA ILE A 8 -3.45 8.83 6.39
C ILE A 8 -3.14 7.48 5.76
N ALA A 9 -2.66 7.48 4.50
CA ALA A 9 -2.29 6.25 3.80
C ALA A 9 -1.23 5.46 4.57
N LYS A 10 -0.19 6.12 5.09
CA LYS A 10 0.87 5.49 5.90
C LYS A 10 0.29 4.74 7.09
N TRP A 11 -0.59 5.38 7.87
CA TRP A 11 -1.20 4.71 9.02
C TRP A 11 -2.00 3.47 8.62
N ILE A 12 -2.76 3.53 7.51
CA ILE A 12 -3.50 2.37 6.99
C ILE A 12 -2.55 1.26 6.57
N ILE A 13 -1.48 1.60 5.84
CA ILE A 13 -0.47 0.63 5.36
C ILE A 13 0.21 -0.05 6.53
N ASP A 14 0.69 0.72 7.50
CA ASP A 14 1.36 0.22 8.71
C ASP A 14 0.41 -0.72 9.50
N HIS A 15 -0.89 -0.42 9.56
CA HIS A 15 -1.88 -1.26 10.26
C HIS A 15 -2.16 -2.60 9.56
N HIS A 16 -1.89 -2.71 8.26
CA HIS A 16 -2.09 -3.94 7.48
C HIS A 16 -0.78 -4.69 7.21
N ASP A 17 0.27 -4.42 8.01
CA ASP A 17 1.63 -4.97 7.83
C ASP A 17 2.17 -4.75 6.41
N GLY A 18 1.75 -3.65 5.78
CA GLY A 18 2.16 -3.28 4.43
C GLY A 18 3.41 -2.42 4.41
N HIS A 19 3.97 -2.28 3.21
CA HIS A 19 5.08 -1.38 2.91
C HIS A 19 4.75 -0.53 1.69
N TYR A 20 5.44 0.61 1.56
CA TYR A 20 5.28 1.48 0.41
C TYR A 20 6.60 2.04 -0.09
N GLU A 21 6.64 2.33 -1.38
CA GLU A 21 7.75 2.99 -2.06
C GLU A 21 7.21 4.22 -2.80
N VAL A 22 7.98 5.31 -2.79
CA VAL A 22 7.66 6.54 -3.53
C VAL A 22 8.78 6.83 -4.51
N LEU A 23 8.46 6.81 -5.80
CA LEU A 23 9.35 7.18 -6.87
C LEU A 23 8.80 8.43 -7.55
N SER A 24 9.54 9.54 -7.50
CA SER A 24 9.13 10.80 -8.13
C SER A 24 10.23 11.32 -9.03
N ARG A 25 9.84 11.75 -10.24
CA ARG A 25 10.75 12.38 -11.20
C ARG A 25 10.08 13.58 -11.85
N LEU A 26 10.76 14.73 -11.81
CA LEU A 26 10.28 15.96 -12.43
C LEU A 26 10.01 15.75 -13.92
N GLY A 27 8.88 16.27 -14.42
CA GLY A 27 8.45 16.12 -15.81
C GLY A 27 7.89 14.73 -16.17
N VAL A 28 7.93 13.75 -15.26
CA VAL A 28 7.36 12.40 -15.45
C VAL A 28 6.18 12.17 -14.50
N GLY A 29 6.32 12.61 -13.24
CA GLY A 29 5.31 12.47 -12.21
C GLY A 29 5.78 11.61 -11.03
N THR A 30 4.83 11.20 -10.20
CA THR A 30 5.06 10.42 -8.99
C THR A 30 4.34 9.09 -9.08
N ARG A 31 5.03 8.00 -8.75
CA ARG A 31 4.49 6.66 -8.58
C ARG A 31 4.61 6.27 -7.11
N ILE A 32 3.53 5.76 -6.56
CA ILE A 32 3.49 5.18 -5.21
C ILE A 32 3.14 3.71 -5.38
N THR A 33 4.00 2.82 -4.88
CA THR A 33 3.79 1.38 -4.89
C THR A 33 3.44 0.94 -3.48
N LEU A 34 2.37 0.17 -3.31
CA LEU A 34 1.98 -0.42 -2.04
C LEU A 34 2.14 -1.94 -2.13
N SER A 35 2.67 -2.56 -1.09
CA SER A 35 2.85 -4.01 -1.00
C SER A 35 2.29 -4.49 0.33
N PHE A 36 1.50 -5.56 0.30
CA PHE A 36 0.85 -6.13 1.48
C PHE A 36 1.16 -7.63 1.55
N PRO A 37 1.12 -8.24 2.75
CA PRO A 37 1.17 -9.68 2.89
C PRO A 37 0.07 -10.33 2.04
N ALA A 38 0.39 -11.47 1.44
CA ALA A 38 -0.61 -12.22 0.69
C ALA A 38 -1.76 -12.64 1.64
N ALA A 39 -3.00 -12.51 1.17
CA ALA A 39 -4.14 -13.01 1.91
C ALA A 39 -3.98 -14.52 2.14
N ARG A 40 -4.41 -15.00 3.31
CA ARG A 40 -4.48 -16.44 3.57
C ARG A 40 -5.38 -17.07 2.50
N PRO A 41 -4.95 -18.16 1.83
CA PRO A 41 -5.82 -18.84 0.89
C PRO A 41 -7.10 -19.30 1.59
N PRO A 42 -8.24 -19.29 0.90
CA PRO A 42 -9.47 -19.82 1.47
C PRO A 42 -9.27 -21.28 1.87
N PRO A 43 -9.98 -21.76 2.92
CA PRO A 43 -9.91 -23.17 3.30
C PRO A 43 -10.32 -24.04 2.11
N VAL A 44 -9.57 -25.11 1.86
CA VAL A 44 -9.90 -26.09 0.83
C VAL A 44 -11.21 -26.77 1.21
N LYS A 45 -12.22 -26.65 0.35
CA LYS A 45 -13.48 -27.38 0.51
C LYS A 45 -13.25 -28.83 0.08
N ILE A 46 -13.40 -29.78 1.00
CA ILE A 46 -13.47 -31.21 0.67
C ILE A 46 -14.95 -31.51 0.41
N GLU A 47 -15.28 -31.97 -0.80
CA GLU A 47 -16.60 -32.51 -1.17
C GLU A 47 -16.61 -34.04 -1.08
#